data_AF-A0A6B3NR40-F1
#
_entry.id   AF-A0A6B3NR40-F1
#
_cell.length_a   1.000
_cell.length_b   1.000
_cell.length_c   1.000
_cell.angle_alpha   90.00
_cell.angle_beta   90.00
_cell.angle_gamma   90.00
#
_symmetry.space_group_name_H-M   'P 1'
#
loop_
_entity.id
_entity.type
_entity.pdbx_description
1 polymer ?
#
loop_
_entity_poly.entity_id
_entity_poly.type
_entity_poly.pdbx_seq_one_letter_code
_entity_poly.pdbx_strand_id
1 'polypeptide(L)'
;MSDRYIDFANSAFGRRVAAAVGLPTPARLERWEAGRLRPVEGALLLGGGPLVAEVAGFAKRLTDEVYSYADERLALPAWVAGLGPRLKAVVFDASHLADSDQLKQLREFFQPLLRSLAASAHTR
;
A
#
# COMPACT_ATOMS: atom_id res chain seq x y z
N MET A 1 -14.82 10.38 -16.98
CA MET A 1 -16.10 10.58 -16.26
C MET A 1 -15.80 11.48 -15.07
N SER A 2 -16.22 12.75 -15.10
CA SER A 2 -15.95 13.70 -14.01
C SER A 2 -16.95 13.50 -12.88
N ASP A 3 -16.45 13.24 -11.68
CA ASP A 3 -17.28 13.08 -10.49
C ASP A 3 -17.55 14.47 -9.89
N ARG A 4 -18.68 15.07 -10.30
CA ARG A 4 -19.10 16.41 -9.87
C ARG A 4 -19.26 16.52 -8.34
N TYR A 5 -19.60 15.42 -7.68
CA TYR A 5 -19.73 15.38 -6.21
C TYR A 5 -18.35 15.47 -5.54
N ILE A 6 -17.38 14.67 -6.01
CA ILE A 6 -16.01 14.72 -5.50
C ILE A 6 -15.37 16.09 -5.76
N ASP A 7 -15.61 16.70 -6.93
CA ASP A 7 -15.11 18.03 -7.26
C ASP A 7 -15.68 19.11 -6.33
N PHE A 8 -17.00 19.09 -6.06
CA PHE A 8 -17.62 20.00 -5.10
C PHE A 8 -17.08 19.78 -3.68
N ALA A 9 -17.07 18.55 -3.18
CA ALA A 9 -16.62 18.23 -1.83
C ALA A 9 -15.13 18.60 -1.60
N ASN A 10 -14.30 18.53 -2.65
CA ASN A 10 -12.90 18.94 -2.63
C ASN A 10 -12.67 20.43 -2.98
N SER A 11 -13.72 21.23 -3.18
CA SER A 11 -13.60 22.69 -3.34
C SER A 11 -13.42 23.40 -1.99
N ALA A 12 -12.92 24.64 -1.98
CA ALA A 12 -12.72 25.40 -0.74
C ALA A 12 -14.03 25.61 0.05
N PHE A 13 -15.14 25.85 -0.65
CA PHE A 13 -16.46 25.98 -0.02
C PHE A 13 -17.01 24.63 0.42
N GLY A 14 -16.96 23.61 -0.44
CA GLY A 14 -17.47 22.27 -0.12
C GLY A 14 -16.75 21.62 1.05
N ARG A 15 -15.42 21.81 1.20
CA ARG A 15 -14.68 21.36 2.38
C ARG A 15 -15.18 21.98 3.68
N ARG A 16 -15.54 23.27 3.66
CA ARG A 16 -16.09 23.97 4.84
C ARG A 16 -17.47 23.43 5.20
N VAL A 17 -18.32 23.20 4.19
CA VAL A 17 -19.64 22.62 4.40
C VAL A 17 -19.53 21.19 4.95
N ALA A 18 -18.70 20.34 4.34
CA ALA A 18 -18.45 18.98 4.79
C ALA A 18 -17.92 18.94 6.24
N ALA A 19 -16.94 19.80 6.57
CA ALA A 19 -16.41 19.92 7.92
C ALA A 19 -17.47 20.38 8.94
N ALA A 20 -18.34 21.32 8.57
CA ALA A 20 -19.41 21.82 9.46
C ALA A 20 -20.45 20.74 9.81
N VAL A 21 -20.61 19.72 8.96
CA VAL A 21 -21.51 18.58 9.21
C VAL A 21 -20.76 17.31 9.65
N GLY A 22 -19.46 17.42 9.96
CA GLY A 22 -18.64 16.29 10.43
C GLY A 22 -18.32 15.24 9.36
N LEU A 23 -18.48 15.56 8.07
CA LEU A 23 -18.17 14.65 6.98
C LEU A 23 -16.70 14.79 6.54
N PRO A 24 -15.97 13.67 6.37
CA PRO A 24 -14.62 13.71 5.83
C PRO A 24 -14.64 14.09 4.34
N THR A 25 -13.56 14.72 3.89
CA THR A 25 -13.36 15.02 2.47
C THR A 25 -13.01 13.74 1.71
N PRO A 26 -13.74 13.39 0.63
CA PRO A 26 -13.48 12.17 -0.11
C PRO A 26 -12.11 12.25 -0.80
N ALA A 27 -11.27 11.25 -0.57
CA ALA A 27 -9.98 11.14 -1.23
C ALA A 27 -10.16 10.93 -2.74
N ARG A 28 -9.35 11.61 -3.55
CA ARG A 28 -9.26 11.33 -4.98
C ARG A 28 -8.51 10.01 -5.17
N LEU A 29 -9.22 9.00 -5.64
CA LEU A 29 -8.63 7.71 -5.95
C LEU A 29 -7.80 7.81 -7.22
N GLU A 30 -6.63 7.19 -7.17
CA GLU A 30 -5.79 7.00 -8.34
C GLU A 30 -6.50 6.10 -9.35
N ARG A 31 -6.39 6.44 -10.63
CA ARG A 31 -6.98 5.69 -11.74
C ARG A 31 -5.89 5.37 -12.76
N TRP A 32 -6.11 4.35 -13.57
CA TRP A 32 -5.24 4.07 -14.70
C TRP A 32 -5.26 5.24 -15.70
N GLU A 33 -4.08 5.65 -16.14
CA GLU A 33 -3.88 6.67 -17.16
C GLU A 33 -3.10 6.09 -18.34
N ALA A 34 -3.45 6.52 -19.56
CA ALA A 34 -2.73 6.09 -20.75
C ALA A 34 -1.27 6.57 -20.69
N GLY A 35 -0.33 5.66 -20.95
CA GLY A 35 1.11 5.93 -20.83
C GLY A 35 1.73 5.44 -19.52
N ARG A 36 0.93 5.00 -18.54
CA ARG A 36 1.45 4.30 -17.35
C ARG A 36 2.20 3.03 -17.76
N LEU A 37 3.45 2.91 -17.31
CA LEU A 37 4.35 1.79 -17.66
C LEU A 37 4.21 0.59 -16.73
N ARG A 38 3.80 0.84 -15.47
CA ARG A 38 3.79 -0.14 -14.38
C ARG A 38 2.44 -0.13 -13.67
N PRO A 39 1.89 -1.30 -13.26
CA PRO A 39 0.67 -1.35 -12.47
C PRO A 39 0.77 -0.64 -11.11
N VAL A 40 1.95 -0.66 -10.48
CA VAL A 40 2.22 -0.02 -9.20
C VAL A 40 3.23 1.11 -9.40
N GLU A 41 2.81 2.34 -9.11
CA GLU A 41 3.69 3.52 -9.13
C GLU A 41 4.20 3.82 -7.72
N GLY A 42 5.37 3.26 -7.41
CA GLY A 42 6.06 3.44 -6.14
C GLY A 42 6.44 2.12 -5.47
N ALA A 43 6.84 2.22 -4.21
CA ALA A 43 7.41 1.10 -3.46
C ALA A 43 6.41 -0.03 -3.18
N LEU A 44 6.84 -1.26 -3.48
CA LEU A 44 6.20 -2.52 -3.12
C LEU A 44 7.00 -3.17 -1.98
N LEU A 45 6.34 -3.46 -0.86
CA LEU A 45 6.91 -4.22 0.24
C LEU A 45 6.41 -5.68 0.23
N LEU A 46 7.33 -6.63 0.35
CA LEU A 46 7.04 -8.06 0.47
C LEU A 46 7.44 -8.57 1.86
N GLY A 47 6.63 -9.44 2.46
CA GLY A 47 7.00 -10.15 3.70
C GLY A 47 6.03 -11.28 4.06
N GLY A 48 6.38 -12.05 5.09
CA GLY A 48 5.58 -13.19 5.57
C GLY A 48 6.16 -14.55 5.19
N GLY A 49 5.28 -15.44 4.74
CA GLY A 49 5.55 -16.83 4.38
C GLY A 49 6.37 -17.03 3.09
N PRO A 50 6.60 -18.29 2.69
CA PRO A 50 7.52 -18.64 1.60
C PRO A 50 7.07 -18.20 0.20
N LEU A 51 5.78 -17.95 -0.05
CA LEU A 51 5.28 -17.57 -1.37
C LEU A 51 5.71 -16.16 -1.79
N VAL A 52 6.25 -15.35 -0.88
CA VAL A 52 6.85 -14.05 -1.24
C VAL A 52 8.03 -14.17 -2.20
N ALA A 53 8.74 -15.31 -2.19
CA ALA A 53 9.83 -15.55 -3.15
C ALA A 53 9.31 -15.66 -4.58
N GLU A 54 8.15 -16.32 -4.76
CA GLU A 54 7.47 -16.41 -6.06
C GLU A 54 7.00 -15.03 -6.53
N VAL A 55 6.44 -14.23 -5.62
CA VAL A 55 6.05 -12.85 -5.91
C VAL A 55 7.26 -12.01 -6.30
N ALA A 56 8.38 -12.13 -5.57
CA ALA A 56 9.62 -11.43 -5.88
C ALA A 56 10.15 -11.77 -7.29
N GLY A 57 9.98 -13.02 -7.75
CA GLY A 57 10.37 -13.47 -9.09
C GLY A 57 9.72 -12.68 -10.24
N PHE A 58 8.52 -12.14 -10.05
CA PHE A 58 7.85 -11.30 -11.04
C PHE A 58 7.60 -9.85 -10.57
N ALA A 59 8.00 -9.47 -9.36
CA ALA A 59 7.74 -8.15 -8.77
C ALA A 59 8.25 -6.99 -9.64
N LYS A 60 9.35 -7.19 -10.38
CA LYS A 60 9.88 -6.22 -11.36
C LYS A 60 8.96 -5.94 -12.53
N ARG A 61 7.88 -6.71 -12.73
CA ARG A 61 6.82 -6.40 -13.69
C ARG A 61 5.79 -5.43 -13.11
N LEU A 62 5.68 -5.38 -11.78
CA LEU A 62 4.71 -4.58 -11.05
C LEU A 62 5.23 -3.17 -10.76
N THR A 63 6.47 -3.06 -10.31
CA THR A 63 7.18 -1.81 -9.99
C THR A 63 8.68 -2.03 -10.08
N ASP A 64 9.45 -0.94 -10.18
CA ASP A 64 10.91 -0.96 -10.12
C ASP A 64 11.43 -0.80 -8.67
N GLU A 65 10.55 -0.44 -7.73
CA GLU A 65 10.88 -0.24 -6.31
C GLU A 65 10.34 -1.40 -5.47
N VAL A 66 11.13 -2.45 -5.30
CA VAL A 66 10.73 -3.64 -4.52
C VAL A 66 11.61 -3.79 -3.28
N TYR A 67 10.98 -3.96 -2.13
CA TYR A 67 11.64 -4.10 -0.84
C TYR A 67 11.16 -5.35 -0.09
N SER A 68 11.99 -5.86 0.82
CA SER A 68 11.60 -6.91 1.78
C SER A 68 11.43 -6.34 3.19
N TYR A 69 10.54 -6.95 3.96
CA TYR A 69 10.39 -6.67 5.39
C TYR A 69 11.29 -7.61 6.20
N ALA A 70 12.56 -7.22 6.35
CA ALA A 70 13.57 -7.97 7.11
C ALA A 70 13.67 -9.47 6.73
N ASP A 71 13.44 -9.80 5.45
CA ASP A 71 13.57 -11.16 4.95
C ASP A 71 14.86 -11.30 4.14
N GLU A 72 15.88 -11.89 4.77
CA GLU A 72 17.20 -12.11 4.18
C GLU A 72 17.18 -13.17 3.06
N ARG A 73 16.12 -13.99 2.97
CA ARG A 73 15.96 -14.98 1.89
C ARG A 73 15.69 -14.30 0.56
N LEU A 74 15.11 -13.09 0.59
CA LEU A 74 14.89 -12.28 -0.59
C LEU A 74 16.14 -11.43 -0.82
N ALA A 75 16.74 -11.55 -2.00
CA ALA A 75 17.82 -10.67 -2.46
C ALA A 75 17.27 -9.27 -2.84
N LEU A 76 16.55 -8.64 -1.91
CA LEU A 76 15.88 -7.36 -2.04
C LEU A 76 16.37 -6.40 -0.95
N PRO A 77 16.39 -5.09 -1.20
CA PRO A 77 16.70 -4.11 -0.17
C PRO A 77 15.68 -4.20 0.98
N ALA A 78 16.18 -4.15 2.22
CA ALA A 78 15.32 -4.10 3.39
C ALA A 78 14.60 -2.74 3.47
N TRP A 79 13.31 -2.77 3.74
CA TRP A 79 12.55 -1.56 4.07
C TRP A 79 12.60 -1.30 5.58
N VAL A 80 12.83 -0.05 5.97
CA VAL A 80 12.96 0.36 7.37
C VAL A 80 11.89 1.39 7.71
N ALA A 81 11.13 1.16 8.77
CA ALA A 81 10.09 2.09 9.22
C ALA A 81 10.66 3.48 9.53
N GLY A 82 10.04 4.52 8.99
CA GLY A 82 10.44 5.92 9.20
C GLY A 82 11.61 6.40 8.34
N LEU A 83 12.37 5.49 7.71
CA LEU A 83 13.48 5.82 6.80
C LEU A 83 13.22 5.41 5.36
N GLY A 84 12.41 4.36 5.15
CA GLY A 84 12.05 3.86 3.83
C GLY A 84 11.01 4.74 3.12
N PRO A 85 10.84 4.56 1.80
CA PRO A 85 9.85 5.29 1.02
C PRO A 85 8.43 4.96 1.48
N ARG A 86 7.49 5.83 1.08
CA ARG A 86 6.06 5.56 1.22
C ARG A 86 5.69 4.34 0.38
N LEU A 87 4.92 3.43 0.97
CA LEU A 87 4.55 2.16 0.35
C LEU A 87 3.28 2.34 -0.50
N LYS A 88 3.40 2.08 -1.80
CA LYS A 88 2.26 2.07 -2.72
C LYS A 88 1.53 0.72 -2.69
N ALA A 89 2.27 -0.35 -2.45
CA ALA A 89 1.73 -1.68 -2.31
C ALA A 89 2.45 -2.46 -1.20
N VAL A 90 1.70 -3.32 -0.51
CA VAL A 90 2.21 -4.26 0.49
C VAL A 90 1.59 -5.61 0.24
N VAL A 91 2.42 -6.65 0.18
CA VAL A 91 2.00 -8.05 0.06
C VAL A 91 2.52 -8.81 1.26
N PHE A 92 1.60 -9.40 2.03
CA PHE A 92 1.92 -10.32 3.10
C PHE A 92 1.49 -11.73 2.75
N ASP A 93 2.44 -12.66 2.71
CA ASP A 93 2.10 -14.08 2.58
C ASP A 93 1.68 -14.64 3.94
N ALA A 94 0.40 -14.94 4.09
CA ALA A 94 -0.18 -15.58 5.26
C ALA A 94 -0.40 -17.10 5.10
N SER A 95 0.05 -17.72 3.99
CA SER A 95 -0.23 -19.13 3.68
C SER A 95 0.34 -20.13 4.68
N HIS A 96 1.38 -19.73 5.43
CA HIS A 96 1.99 -20.56 6.48
C HIS A 96 1.25 -20.49 7.81
N LEU A 97 0.28 -19.58 7.99
CA LEU A 97 -0.46 -19.46 9.23
C LEU A 97 -1.46 -20.62 9.35
N ALA A 98 -1.25 -21.49 10.34
CA ALA A 98 -2.00 -22.73 10.53
C ALA A 98 -3.07 -22.64 11.63
N ASP A 99 -2.94 -21.70 12.57
CA ASP A 99 -3.85 -21.55 13.71
C ASP A 99 -4.04 -20.08 14.12
N SER A 100 -4.99 -19.83 15.02
CA SER A 100 -5.37 -18.48 15.47
C SER A 100 -4.26 -17.76 16.26
N ASP A 101 -3.40 -18.49 16.97
CA ASP A 101 -2.36 -17.88 17.80
C ASP A 101 -1.27 -17.24 16.91
N GLN A 102 -1.13 -17.73 15.68
CA GLN A 102 -0.20 -17.22 14.69
C GLN A 102 -0.69 -15.93 14.00
N LEU A 103 -1.98 -15.56 14.12
CA LEU A 103 -2.52 -14.32 13.53
C LEU A 103 -1.87 -13.05 14.10
N LYS A 104 -1.20 -13.12 15.25
CA LYS A 104 -0.39 -12.02 15.79
C LYS A 104 0.68 -11.52 14.81
N GLN A 105 1.17 -12.38 13.91
CA GLN A 105 2.16 -12.04 12.88
C GLN A 105 1.63 -10.97 11.91
N LEU A 106 0.32 -10.96 11.63
CA LEU A 106 -0.30 -9.90 10.82
C LEU A 106 -0.12 -8.53 11.47
N ARG A 107 -0.34 -8.44 12.79
CA ARG A 107 -0.16 -7.20 13.53
C ARG A 107 1.32 -6.78 13.53
N GLU A 108 2.22 -7.71 13.82
CA GLU A 108 3.66 -7.45 13.87
C GLU A 108 4.19 -6.94 12.52
N PHE A 109 3.66 -7.45 11.41
CA PHE A 109 3.99 -6.99 10.07
C PHE A 109 3.33 -5.65 9.72
N PHE A 110 2.01 -5.51 9.86
CA PHE A 110 1.29 -4.33 9.35
C PHE A 110 1.39 -3.10 10.25
N GLN A 111 1.45 -3.25 11.58
CA GLN A 111 1.46 -2.14 12.54
C GLN A 111 2.53 -1.07 12.24
N PRO A 112 3.80 -1.41 11.97
CA PRO A 112 4.83 -0.41 11.65
C PRO A 112 4.64 0.26 10.27
N LEU A 113 3.86 -0.34 9.37
CA LEU A 113 3.68 0.13 7.99
C LEU A 113 2.57 1.18 7.86
N LEU A 114 1.58 1.18 8.76
CA LEU A 114 0.33 1.95 8.62
C LEU A 114 0.58 3.44 8.38
N ARG A 115 1.58 4.02 9.03
CA ARG A 115 1.92 5.44 8.88
C ARG A 115 2.74 5.76 7.64
N SER A 116 3.24 4.74 6.95
CA SER A 116 4.08 4.85 5.76
C SER A 116 3.35 4.47 4.47
N LEU A 117 2.07 4.12 4.52
CA LEU A 117 1.27 3.91 3.32
C LEU A 117 1.13 5.22 2.51
N ALA A 118 1.24 5.11 1.19
CA ALA A 118 0.93 6.17 0.26
C ALA A 118 -0.59 6.36 0.10
N ALA A 119 -1.00 7.47 -0.52
CA ALA A 119 -2.40 7.65 -0.93
C ALA A 119 -2.81 6.57 -1.94
N SER A 120 -4.04 6.05 -1.79
CA SER A 120 -4.55 4.95 -2.62
C SER A 120 -3.62 3.73 -2.63
N ALA A 121 -2.99 3.39 -1.51
CA ALA A 121 -2.13 2.22 -1.40
C ALA A 121 -2.94 0.91 -1.41
N HIS A 122 -2.31 -0.16 -1.88
CA HIS A 122 -2.88 -1.51 -1.88
C HIS A 122 -2.23 -2.36 -0.78
N THR A 123 -3.04 -2.96 0.09
CA THR A 123 -2.60 -3.97 1.05
C THR A 123 -3.27 -5.30 0.70
N ARG A 124 -2.47 -6.36 0.56
CA ARG A 124 -2.91 -7.70 0.18
C ARG A 124 -2.26 -8.77 1.04
#